data_AF-A0A6I9PBT5-F1
#
_entry.id   AF-A0A6I9PBT5-F1
#
_cell.length_a   1.000
_cell.length_b   1.000
_cell.length_c   1.000
_cell.angle_alpha   90.00
_cell.angle_beta   90.00
_cell.angle_gamma   90.00
#
_symmetry.space_group_name_H-M   'P 1'
#
loop_
_entity.id
_entity.type
_entity.pdbx_description
1 polymer ?
#
loop_
_entity_poly.entity_id
_entity_poly.type
_entity_poly.pdbx_seq_one_letter_code
_entity_poly.pdbx_strand_id
1 'polypeptide(L)'
;MQESKRSANDLSGRTDGNTKVIFPKEEVAVQSAESNRAPISAGDYVLVEILSANSQSLRGRALSHSSLRETVKNYDEHVSSNTTMTETGP
;
A
#
# COMPACT_ATOMS: atom_id res chain seq x y z
N MET A 1 -12.51 -27.36 7.24
CA MET A 1 -11.83 -26.05 7.30
C MET A 1 -10.85 -26.10 8.47
N GLN A 2 -9.57 -26.38 8.24
CA GLN A 2 -8.59 -26.48 9.33
C GLN A 2 -7.88 -25.12 9.48
N GLU A 3 -8.24 -24.38 10.52
CA GLU A 3 -7.53 -23.18 10.95
C GLU A 3 -6.18 -23.61 11.55
N SER A 4 -5.10 -23.40 10.80
CA SER A 4 -3.75 -23.71 11.27
C SER A 4 -3.29 -22.62 12.25
N LYS A 5 -3.38 -22.93 13.55
CA LYS A 5 -3.13 -22.01 14.70
C LYS A 5 -1.76 -21.31 14.73
N ARG A 6 -0.84 -21.64 13.81
CA ARG A 6 0.53 -21.07 13.76
C ARG A 6 0.68 -19.92 12.76
N SER A 7 -0.34 -19.64 11.93
CA SER A 7 -0.29 -18.63 10.85
C SER A 7 -1.34 -17.53 11.00
N ALA A 8 -2.02 -17.43 12.13
CA ALA A 8 -3.07 -16.41 12.34
C ALA A 8 -2.52 -14.97 12.37
N ASN A 9 -1.23 -14.84 12.71
CA ASN A 9 -0.56 -13.54 12.89
C ASN A 9 0.26 -13.11 11.68
N ASP A 10 0.44 -13.95 10.66
CA ASP A 10 1.27 -13.63 9.49
C ASP A 10 0.43 -13.70 8.21
N LEU A 11 0.59 -12.69 7.36
CA LEU A 11 0.10 -12.67 5.99
C LEU A 11 1.21 -13.09 5.03
N SER A 12 0.83 -13.66 3.90
CA SER A 12 1.78 -13.99 2.84
C SER A 12 1.25 -13.59 1.46
N GLY A 13 2.10 -12.92 0.69
CA GLY A 13 1.87 -12.55 -0.71
C GLY A 13 2.98 -13.07 -1.62
N ARG A 14 2.89 -12.73 -2.90
CA ARG A 14 3.92 -13.01 -3.90
C ARG A 14 4.25 -11.75 -4.69
N THR A 15 5.52 -11.60 -5.05
CA THR A 15 5.96 -10.57 -6.01
C THR A 15 5.80 -11.07 -7.44
N ASP A 16 5.99 -10.18 -8.42
CA ASP A 16 5.94 -10.53 -9.86
C ASP A 16 6.99 -11.59 -10.25
N GLY A 17 8.10 -11.67 -9.51
CA GLY A 17 9.12 -12.72 -9.64
C GLY A 17 8.72 -14.06 -9.01
N ASN A 18 7.45 -14.21 -8.61
CA ASN A 18 6.90 -15.36 -7.89
C ASN A 18 7.55 -15.62 -6.50
N THR A 19 8.28 -14.66 -5.96
CA THR A 19 8.92 -14.78 -4.64
C THR A 19 7.90 -14.61 -3.53
N LYS A 20 7.86 -15.55 -2.58
CA LYS A 20 6.97 -15.47 -1.42
C LYS A 20 7.45 -14.38 -0.45
N VAL A 21 6.54 -13.50 -0.05
CA VAL A 21 6.79 -12.48 0.98
C VAL A 21 5.90 -12.79 2.18
N ILE A 22 6.47 -12.80 3.38
CA ILE A 22 5.78 -13.08 4.66
C ILE A 22 5.97 -11.89 5.58
N PHE A 23 4.89 -11.40 6.18
CA PHE A 23 4.90 -10.24 7.07
C PHE A 23 3.75 -10.37 8.08
N PRO A 24 3.84 -9.72 9.25
CA PRO A 24 2.79 -9.80 10.26
C PRO A 24 1.48 -9.15 9.78
N LYS A 25 0.36 -9.71 10.22
CA LYS A 25 -1.01 -9.23 9.99
C LYS A 25 -1.28 -8.04 10.91
N GLU A 26 -0.77 -6.89 10.51
CA GLU A 26 -0.97 -5.61 11.20
C GLU A 26 -1.89 -4.71 10.38
N GLU A 27 -2.59 -3.79 11.05
CA GLU A 27 -3.32 -2.73 10.38
C GLU A 27 -2.32 -1.67 9.89
N VAL A 28 -2.27 -1.50 8.57
CA VAL A 28 -1.34 -0.56 7.91
C VAL A 28 -2.12 0.56 7.26
N ALA A 29 -1.43 1.67 6.98
CA ALA A 29 -2.05 2.83 6.37
C ALA A 29 -2.60 2.50 4.96
N VAL A 30 -3.83 2.89 4.71
CA VAL A 30 -4.50 2.84 3.41
C VAL A 30 -4.06 4.10 2.67
N GLN A 31 -3.15 3.94 1.70
CA GLN A 31 -2.56 5.05 0.94
C GLN A 31 -1.78 6.06 1.83
N SER A 32 -1.23 7.13 1.23
CA SER A 32 -0.38 8.13 1.91
C SER A 32 -1.09 8.93 3.02
N ALA A 33 -2.36 8.65 3.30
CA ALA A 33 -3.11 9.25 4.39
C ALA A 33 -2.86 8.47 5.69
N GLU A 34 -1.91 8.97 6.50
CA GLU A 34 -1.49 8.43 7.80
C GLU A 34 -2.66 8.09 8.76
N SER A 35 -3.83 8.69 8.55
CA SER A 35 -4.98 8.60 9.46
C SER A 35 -5.93 7.42 9.23
N ASN A 36 -5.80 6.67 8.12
CA ASN A 36 -6.70 5.58 7.81
C ASN A 36 -5.94 4.25 7.81
N ARG A 37 -5.96 3.52 8.93
CA ARG A 37 -5.38 2.18 9.03
C ARG A 37 -6.48 1.15 8.86
N ALA A 38 -6.24 0.17 8.00
CA ALA A 38 -7.19 -0.91 7.76
C ALA A 38 -6.48 -2.27 7.72
N PRO A 39 -7.20 -3.37 7.97
CA PRO A 39 -6.68 -4.70 7.74
C PRO A 39 -6.45 -4.94 6.25
N ILE A 40 -5.33 -5.59 5.91
CA ILE A 40 -5.02 -6.00 4.53
C ILE A 40 -5.99 -7.11 4.12
N SER A 41 -6.65 -6.94 2.98
CA SER A 41 -7.57 -7.92 2.38
C SER A 41 -6.96 -8.58 1.14
N ALA A 42 -7.52 -9.74 0.77
CA ALA A 42 -7.12 -10.42 -0.46
C ALA A 42 -7.47 -9.56 -1.69
N GLY A 43 -6.47 -9.31 -2.54
CA GLY A 43 -6.59 -8.43 -3.70
C GLY A 43 -6.03 -7.02 -3.48
N ASP A 44 -5.62 -6.68 -2.26
CA ASP A 44 -4.90 -5.44 -1.99
C ASP A 44 -3.41 -5.60 -2.32
N TYR A 45 -2.83 -4.50 -2.81
CA TYR A 45 -1.39 -4.35 -2.99
C TYR A 45 -0.79 -3.81 -1.71
N VAL A 46 0.31 -4.42 -1.25
CA VAL A 46 0.94 -4.09 0.04
C VAL A 46 2.39 -3.70 -0.20
N LEU A 47 2.78 -2.54 0.32
CA LEU A 47 4.18 -2.12 0.38
C LEU A 47 4.83 -2.75 1.61
N VAL A 48 5.88 -3.54 1.41
CA VAL A 48 6.57 -4.28 2.48
C VAL A 48 8.05 -3.91 2.50
N GLU A 49 8.54 -3.49 3.66
CA GLU A 49 9.97 -3.32 3.92
C GLU A 49 10.59 -4.68 4.25
N ILE A 50 11.56 -5.12 3.45
CA ILE A 50 12.22 -6.43 3.64
C ILE A 50 13.27 -6.31 4.73
N LEU A 51 13.10 -7.10 5.79
CA LEU A 51 14.00 -7.14 6.95
C LEU A 51 14.94 -8.35 6.89
N SER A 52 14.51 -9.43 6.24
CA SER A 52 15.35 -10.62 6.03
C SER A 52 14.93 -11.38 4.78
N ALA A 53 15.89 -12.07 4.19
CA ALA A 53 15.69 -12.86 2.99
C ALA A 53 16.33 -14.23 3.16
N ASN A 54 15.69 -15.26 2.61
CA ASN A 54 16.28 -16.57 2.42
C ASN A 54 15.96 -17.09 1.02
N SER A 55 16.52 -18.24 0.64
CA SER A 55 16.38 -18.80 -0.70
C SER A 55 14.95 -19.13 -1.14
N GLN A 56 13.98 -19.15 -0.20
CA GLN A 56 12.60 -19.56 -0.48
C GLN A 56 11.58 -18.43 -0.23
N SER A 57 11.96 -17.39 0.52
CA SER A 57 11.04 -16.36 0.98
C SER A 57 11.74 -15.10 1.45
N LEU A 58 11.01 -13.99 1.34
CA LEU A 58 11.32 -12.72 1.97
C LEU A 58 10.46 -12.55 3.20
N ARG A 59 11.02 -11.93 4.24
CA ARG A 59 10.34 -11.57 5.47
C ARG A 59 10.48 -10.09 5.72
N GLY A 60 9.38 -9.44 6.04
CA GLY A 60 9.35 -8.00 6.19
C GLY A 60 8.21 -7.51 7.06
N ARG A 61 8.04 -6.19 7.08
CA ARG A 61 6.93 -5.49 7.74
C ARG A 61 6.16 -4.70 6.70
N ALA A 62 4.85 -4.74 6.78
CA ALA A 62 4.00 -3.95 5.90
C ALA A 62 4.01 -2.47 6.33
N LEU A 63 4.16 -1.56 5.36
CA LEU A 63 4.17 -0.12 5.59
C LEU A 63 2.81 0.50 5.25
N SER A 64 2.25 0.13 4.10
CA SER A 64 0.97 0.61 3.61
C SER A 64 0.34 -0.40 2.65
N HIS A 65 -0.95 -0.24 2.40
CA HIS A 65 -1.65 -1.01 1.37
C HIS A 65 -2.53 -0.11 0.48
N SER A 66 -2.98 -0.65 -0.65
CA SER A 66 -3.93 -0.02 -1.56
C SER A 66 -4.78 -1.07 -2.25
N SER A 67 -6.07 -0.80 -2.43
CA SER A 67 -6.99 -1.70 -3.12
C SER A 67 -7.22 -1.24 -4.57
N LEU A 68 -7.23 -2.15 -5.52
CA LEU A 68 -7.55 -1.82 -6.93
C LEU A 68 -8.99 -1.32 -7.10
N ARG A 69 -9.88 -1.65 -6.15
CA ARG A 69 -11.28 -1.21 -6.14
C ARG A 69 -11.44 0.25 -5.73
N GLU A 70 -10.40 0.85 -5.16
CA GLU A 70 -10.39 2.26 -4.78
C GLU A 70 -9.83 3.06 -5.95
N THR A 71 -10.75 3.51 -6.80
CA THR A 71 -10.51 4.39 -7.93
C THR A 71 -9.49 5.48 -7.59
N VAL A 72 -8.41 5.54 -8.38
CA VAL A 72 -7.60 6.73 -8.72
C VAL A 72 -8.13 8.00 -8.07
N LYS A 73 -7.61 8.36 -6.90
CA LYS A 73 -7.76 9.72 -6.36
C LYS A 73 -6.43 10.43 -6.49
N ASN A 74 -6.36 11.14 -7.62
CA ASN A 74 -5.52 12.30 -7.91
C ASN A 74 -4.00 12.06 -7.83
N TYR A 75 -3.41 11.81 -9.00
CA TYR A 75 -2.12 12.42 -9.30
C TYR A 75 -2.29 13.92 -9.01
N ASP A 76 -1.66 14.40 -7.95
CA ASP A 76 -1.74 15.80 -7.54
C ASP A 76 -1.10 16.66 -8.64
N GLU A 77 -1.95 17.20 -9.52
CA GLU A 77 -1.62 18.31 -10.38
C GLU A 77 -1.29 19.51 -9.49
N HIS A 78 0.00 19.72 -9.23
CA HIS A 78 0.49 21.07 -8.96
C HIS A 78 0.42 21.92 -10.24
N VAL A 79 -0.79 22.18 -10.75
CA VAL A 79 -1.03 23.33 -11.61
C VAL A 79 -1.30 24.51 -10.69
N SER A 80 -0.20 25.09 -10.19
CA SER A 80 -0.22 26.41 -9.58
C SER A 80 -0.72 27.41 -10.62
N SER A 81 -2.00 27.72 -10.51
CA SER A 81 -2.72 28.70 -11.31
C SER A 81 -2.29 30.09 -10.88
N ASN A 82 -1.48 30.79 -11.69
CA ASN A 82 -1.30 32.23 -11.53
C ASN A 82 -1.95 32.97 -12.71
N THR A 83 -3.23 33.29 -12.46
CA THR A 83 -3.84 34.61 -12.62
C THR A 83 -3.76 35.31 -13.97
N THR A 84 -4.92 35.35 -14.62
CA THR A 84 -5.37 36.26 -15.67
C THR A 84 -5.01 37.73 -15.35
N MET A 85 -4.18 38.35 -16.20
CA MET A 85 -4.00 39.80 -16.21
C MET A 85 -5.27 40.44 -16.81
N THR A 86 -6.10 41.03 -15.97
CA THR A 86 -7.19 41.89 -16.43
C THR A 86 -6.60 43.16 -17.02
N GLU A 87 -6.74 43.30 -18.33
CA GLU A 87 -6.73 44.57 -19.06
C GLU A 87 -7.68 45.56 -18.37
N THR A 88 -7.19 46.75 -18.02
CA THR A 88 -7.98 47.99 -17.95
C THR A 88 -7.07 49.19 -17.72
N GLY A 89 -7.07 50.12 -18.67
CA GLY A 89 -6.51 51.45 -18.52
C GLY A 89 -6.77 52.27 -19.78
N PRO A 90 -7.54 53.38 -19.71
CA PRO A 90 -7.76 54.29 -20.84
C PRO A 90 -6.53 55.13 -21.19
#